data_AF-A0A0Q4VA71-F1
#
_entry.id   AF-A0A0Q4VA71-F1
#
_cell.length_a   1.000
_cell.length_b   1.000
_cell.length_c   1.000
_cell.angle_alpha   90.00
_cell.angle_beta   90.00
_cell.angle_gamma   90.00
#
_symmetry.space_group_name_H-M   'P 1'
#
loop_
_entity.id
_entity.type
_entity.pdbx_description
1 polymer ?
#
loop_
_entity_poly.entity_id
_entity_poly.type
_entity_poly.pdbx_seq_one_letter_code
_entity_poly.pdbx_strand_id
1 'polypeptide(L)'
;MTVEDPEPPPSWVLRTPVRSWEWWLNPLVLLLLGVGIGVLSLRYDPTPQAHAAGAVASSALILGAIAYGVGARRAFVRQDVGASWRLHVVGVVVGFGIPTVLVTAGIAGGLGVASLGGAVGIFVAPTVVGARPLRFDVLARMTMAAVLSVVFLAAALIAFFVPGAAGDFRGMWGALIVFVPVAVVAFVLDLRRLRTAPAR
;
A
#
# COMPACT_ATOMS: atom_id res chain seq x y z
N MET A 1 20.79 -13.31 -41.80
CA MET A 1 20.43 -13.62 -40.41
C MET A 1 20.34 -12.28 -39.68
N THR A 2 19.12 -11.78 -39.49
CA THR A 2 18.90 -10.64 -38.60
C THR A 2 19.12 -11.16 -37.19
N VAL A 3 20.13 -10.64 -36.50
CA VAL A 3 20.25 -10.81 -35.05
C VAL A 3 18.98 -10.18 -34.49
N GLU A 4 18.02 -11.00 -34.05
CA GLU A 4 16.91 -10.49 -33.25
C GLU A 4 17.55 -9.87 -32.02
N ASP A 5 17.42 -8.55 -31.88
CA ASP A 5 17.81 -7.87 -30.65
C ASP A 5 17.06 -8.56 -29.50
N PRO A 6 17.77 -9.04 -28.46
CA PRO A 6 17.12 -9.70 -27.35
C PRO A 6 16.12 -8.74 -26.71
N GLU A 7 14.89 -9.21 -26.51
CA GLU A 7 13.83 -8.41 -25.89
C GLU A 7 14.34 -7.85 -24.55
N PRO A 8 14.15 -6.54 -24.28
CA PRO A 8 14.68 -5.93 -23.07
C PRO A 8 14.12 -6.61 -21.82
N PRO A 9 14.94 -6.81 -20.78
CA PRO A 9 14.51 -7.49 -19.57
C PRO A 9 13.34 -6.72 -18.92
N PRO A 10 12.38 -7.43 -18.30
CA PRO A 10 11.26 -6.79 -17.64
C PRO A 10 11.70 -5.78 -16.59
N SER A 11 10.96 -4.66 -16.49
CA SER A 11 11.32 -3.57 -15.56
C SER A 11 11.43 -3.99 -14.08
N TRP A 12 10.76 -5.05 -13.66
CA TRP A 12 10.87 -5.60 -12.30
C TRP A 12 12.18 -6.37 -12.07
N VAL A 13 12.80 -6.92 -13.13
CA VAL A 13 14.16 -7.48 -13.06
C VAL A 13 15.16 -6.35 -12.87
N LEU A 14 14.99 -5.23 -13.58
CA LEU A 14 15.87 -4.06 -13.49
C LEU A 14 15.83 -3.35 -12.13
N ARG A 15 14.83 -3.62 -11.29
CA ARG A 15 14.71 -3.09 -9.93
C ARG A 15 15.35 -4.00 -8.87
N THR A 16 15.98 -5.09 -9.28
CA THR A 16 16.69 -5.98 -8.38
C THR A 16 17.88 -5.23 -7.75
N PRO A 17 18.04 -5.26 -6.42
CA PRO A 17 19.19 -4.62 -5.78
C PRO A 17 20.50 -5.21 -6.30
N VAL A 18 21.40 -4.35 -6.74
CA VAL A 18 22.76 -4.72 -7.18
C VAL A 18 23.83 -4.19 -6.24
N ARG A 19 23.49 -3.22 -5.37
CA ARG A 19 24.36 -2.70 -4.32
C ARG A 19 23.87 -3.10 -2.93
N SER A 20 24.81 -3.24 -2.00
CA SER A 20 24.52 -3.68 -0.63
C SER A 20 23.65 -2.70 0.18
N TRP A 21 23.61 -1.41 -0.18
CA TRP A 21 22.76 -0.44 0.50
C TRP A 21 21.34 -0.38 -0.07
N GLU A 22 21.13 -0.77 -1.33
CA GLU A 22 19.84 -0.73 -2.02
C GLU A 22 18.82 -1.67 -1.39
N TRP A 23 19.25 -2.82 -0.87
CA TRP A 23 18.34 -3.78 -0.24
C TRP A 23 17.91 -3.39 1.18
N TRP A 24 18.57 -2.42 1.82
CA TRP A 24 18.21 -1.95 3.17
C TRP A 24 17.38 -0.67 3.20
N LEU A 25 17.46 0.18 2.17
CA LEU A 25 16.85 1.52 2.19
C LEU A 25 15.33 1.47 2.44
N ASN A 26 14.60 0.72 1.62
CA ASN A 26 13.13 0.62 1.72
C ASN A 26 12.68 -0.05 3.03
N PRO A 27 13.26 -1.20 3.46
CA PRO A 27 12.97 -1.77 4.78
C PRO A 27 13.21 -0.79 5.92
N LEU A 28 14.32 -0.05 5.90
CA LEU A 28 14.66 0.88 6.96
C LEU A 28 13.64 2.03 7.05
N VAL A 29 13.22 2.59 5.90
CA VAL A 29 12.18 3.63 5.86
C VAL A 29 10.86 3.11 6.44
N LEU A 30 10.42 1.91 6.02
CA LEU A 30 9.20 1.30 6.55
C LEU A 30 9.29 1.03 8.05
N LEU A 31 10.44 0.56 8.53
CA LEU A 31 10.69 0.31 9.95
C LEU A 31 10.63 1.61 10.76
N LEU A 32 11.32 2.66 10.31
CA LEU A 32 11.34 3.96 10.97
C LEU A 32 9.95 4.60 11.00
N LEU A 33 9.19 4.50 9.91
CA LEU A 33 7.79 4.94 9.86
C LEU A 33 6.92 4.14 10.84
N GLY A 34 7.10 2.82 10.90
CA GLY A 34 6.35 1.95 11.80
C GLY A 34 6.60 2.29 13.27
N VAL A 35 7.86 2.46 13.67
CA VAL A 35 8.24 2.88 15.02
C VAL A 35 7.70 4.29 15.30
N GLY A 36 7.87 5.22 14.37
CA GLY A 36 7.37 6.60 14.50
C GLY A 36 5.87 6.65 14.74
N ILE A 37 5.07 5.96 13.93
CA ILE A 37 3.61 5.90 14.09
C ILE A 37 3.23 5.27 15.43
N GLY A 38 3.90 4.18 15.83
CA GLY A 38 3.66 3.55 17.13
C GLY A 38 3.88 4.53 18.29
N VAL A 39 5.04 5.21 18.32
CA VAL A 39 5.37 6.20 19.36
C VAL A 39 4.41 7.39 19.34
N LEU A 40 4.09 7.91 18.16
CA LEU A 40 3.18 9.05 18.02
C LEU A 40 1.76 8.69 18.52
N SER A 41 1.28 7.49 18.19
CA SER A 41 -0.03 7.02 18.63
C SER A 41 -0.13 6.96 20.16
N LEU A 42 0.91 6.49 20.85
CA LEU A 42 0.95 6.42 22.30
C LEU A 42 1.08 7.78 22.99
N ARG A 43 1.60 8.80 22.29
CA ARG A 43 1.96 10.08 22.89
C ARG A 43 0.93 11.18 22.69
N TYR A 44 0.24 11.19 21.55
CA TYR A 44 -0.58 12.34 21.13
C TYR A 44 -2.09 12.11 21.19
N ASP A 45 -2.56 10.87 21.35
CA ASP A 45 -3.98 10.57 21.48
C ASP A 45 -4.19 9.47 22.54
N PRO A 46 -4.75 9.81 23.72
CA PRO A 46 -4.89 8.87 24.83
C PRO A 46 -6.04 7.87 24.63
N THR A 47 -6.79 7.95 23.53
CA THR A 47 -7.94 7.07 23.32
C THR A 47 -7.50 5.63 23.01
N PRO A 48 -8.18 4.61 23.58
CA PRO A 48 -7.89 3.21 23.26
C PRO A 48 -7.97 2.89 21.77
N GLN A 49 -8.86 3.57 21.04
CA GLN A 49 -9.05 3.41 19.60
C GLN A 49 -7.85 3.91 18.81
N ALA A 50 -7.31 5.09 19.15
CA ALA A 50 -6.12 5.62 18.49
C ALA A 50 -4.88 4.76 18.78
N HIS A 51 -4.74 4.23 20.00
CA HIS A 51 -3.68 3.27 20.33
C HIS A 51 -3.80 1.98 19.52
N ALA A 52 -5.00 1.41 19.42
CA ALA A 52 -5.23 0.20 18.62
C ALA A 52 -4.95 0.43 17.14
N ALA A 53 -5.43 1.54 16.57
CA ALA A 53 -5.15 1.94 15.21
C ALA A 53 -3.65 2.12 14.94
N GLY A 54 -2.96 2.83 15.84
CA GLY A 54 -1.51 3.03 15.79
C GLY A 54 -0.72 1.72 15.87
N ALA A 55 -1.14 0.80 16.75
CA ALA A 55 -0.52 -0.51 16.88
C ALA A 55 -0.68 -1.35 15.60
N VAL A 56 -1.87 -1.35 14.99
CA VAL A 56 -2.12 -2.05 13.71
C VAL A 56 -1.29 -1.45 12.57
N ALA A 57 -1.29 -0.13 12.45
CA ALA A 57 -0.50 0.60 11.44
C ALA A 57 1.01 0.35 11.59
N SER A 58 1.52 0.47 12.81
CA SER A 58 2.92 0.20 13.16
C SER A 58 3.31 -1.24 12.83
N SER A 59 2.48 -2.20 13.24
CA SER A 59 2.73 -3.63 12.98
C SER A 59 2.77 -3.94 11.49
N ALA A 60 1.83 -3.39 10.70
CA ALA A 60 1.81 -3.59 9.25
C ALA A 60 3.07 -3.04 8.57
N LEU A 61 3.55 -1.86 8.99
CA LEU A 61 4.79 -1.25 8.51
C LEU A 61 6.02 -2.11 8.85
N ILE A 62 6.12 -2.58 10.09
CA ILE A 62 7.24 -3.42 10.56
C ILE A 62 7.23 -4.77 9.82
N LEU A 63 6.08 -5.42 9.70
CA LEU A 63 5.97 -6.68 8.95
C LEU A 63 6.29 -6.49 7.47
N GLY A 64 5.86 -5.38 6.87
CA GLY A 64 6.22 -5.01 5.51
C GLY A 64 7.72 -4.76 5.34
N ALA A 65 8.35 -4.08 6.30
CA ALA A 65 9.79 -3.89 6.34
C ALA A 65 10.55 -5.23 6.35
N ILE A 66 10.12 -6.16 7.21
CA ILE A 66 10.70 -7.51 7.30
C ILE A 66 10.51 -8.27 5.99
N ALA A 67 9.29 -8.31 5.45
CA ALA A 67 8.99 -9.02 4.20
C ALA A 67 9.81 -8.46 3.04
N TYR A 68 9.86 -7.13 2.89
CA TYR A 68 10.63 -6.47 1.85
C TYR A 68 12.13 -6.69 2.04
N GLY A 69 12.65 -6.61 3.28
CA GLY A 69 14.07 -6.83 3.57
C GLY A 69 14.52 -8.25 3.28
N VAL A 70 13.71 -9.25 3.66
CA VAL A 70 13.98 -10.66 3.34
C VAL A 70 13.94 -10.89 1.83
N GLY A 71 12.94 -10.32 1.14
CA GLY A 71 12.82 -10.41 -0.32
C GLY A 71 14.01 -9.75 -1.04
N ALA A 72 14.35 -8.53 -0.64
CA ALA A 72 15.41 -7.72 -1.26
C ALA A 72 16.79 -8.35 -1.02
N ARG A 73 17.05 -8.85 0.20
CA ARG A 73 18.29 -9.57 0.50
C ARG A 73 18.42 -10.85 -0.33
N ARG A 74 17.33 -11.63 -0.45
CA ARG A 74 17.34 -12.86 -1.27
C ARG A 74 17.59 -12.54 -2.74
N ALA A 75 16.97 -11.49 -3.28
CA ALA A 75 17.17 -11.05 -4.65
C ALA A 75 18.60 -10.54 -4.87
N PHE A 76 19.15 -9.78 -3.91
CA PHE A 76 20.54 -9.32 -3.92
C PHE A 76 21.55 -10.47 -3.94
N VAL A 77 21.34 -11.51 -3.13
CA VAL A 77 22.27 -12.65 -3.03
C VAL A 77 22.16 -13.60 -4.23
N ARG A 78 20.94 -13.87 -4.70
CA ARG A 78 20.72 -14.88 -5.75
C ARG A 78 20.85 -14.34 -7.16
N GLN A 79 20.49 -13.08 -7.40
CA GLN A 79 20.51 -12.44 -8.72
C GLN A 79 19.81 -13.27 -9.82
N ASP A 80 18.78 -14.04 -9.44
CA ASP A 80 17.99 -14.86 -10.35
C ASP A 80 16.60 -14.26 -10.58
N VAL A 81 16.03 -14.53 -11.76
CA VAL A 81 14.72 -14.01 -12.20
C VAL A 81 13.60 -14.37 -11.21
N GLY A 82 13.65 -15.55 -10.58
CA GLY A 82 12.65 -15.97 -9.62
C GLY A 82 12.72 -15.21 -8.29
N ALA A 83 13.92 -14.81 -7.85
CA ALA A 83 14.13 -13.97 -6.68
C ALA A 83 13.67 -12.53 -6.96
N SER A 84 13.96 -11.99 -8.15
CA SER A 84 13.44 -10.69 -8.62
C SER A 84 11.91 -10.70 -8.69
N TRP A 85 11.30 -11.76 -9.21
CA TRP A 85 9.84 -11.91 -9.24
C TRP A 85 9.23 -11.92 -7.85
N ARG A 86 9.82 -12.66 -6.91
CA ARG A 86 9.34 -12.69 -5.52
C ARG A 86 9.45 -11.33 -4.84
N LEU A 87 10.55 -10.60 -5.08
CA LEU A 87 10.71 -9.23 -4.60
C LEU A 87 9.65 -8.30 -5.20
N HIS A 88 9.37 -8.43 -6.50
CA HIS A 88 8.30 -7.67 -7.17
C HIS A 88 6.95 -7.91 -6.51
N VAL A 89 6.58 -9.18 -6.31
CA VAL A 89 5.32 -9.56 -5.65
C VAL A 89 5.24 -8.97 -4.24
N VAL A 90 6.31 -9.08 -3.44
CA VAL A 90 6.37 -8.48 -2.11
C VAL A 90 6.22 -6.96 -2.20
N GLY A 91 6.91 -6.32 -3.15
CA GLY A 91 6.81 -4.88 -3.37
C GLY A 91 5.39 -4.43 -3.70
N VAL A 92 4.68 -5.16 -4.57
CA VAL A 92 3.28 -4.89 -4.93
C VAL A 92 2.35 -5.06 -3.73
N VAL A 93 2.46 -6.17 -3.01
CA VAL A 93 1.62 -6.44 -1.83
C VAL A 93 1.86 -5.41 -0.73
N VAL A 94 3.12 -5.11 -0.41
CA VAL A 94 3.49 -4.11 0.59
C VAL A 94 3.07 -2.71 0.13
N GLY A 95 3.31 -2.37 -1.14
CA GLY A 95 3.08 -1.06 -1.70
C GLY A 95 1.62 -0.65 -1.83
N PHE A 96 0.71 -1.61 -2.02
CA PHE A 96 -0.73 -1.34 -2.01
C PHE A 96 -1.39 -1.70 -0.66
N GLY A 97 -0.89 -2.71 0.03
CA GLY A 97 -1.43 -3.18 1.31
C GLY A 97 -1.20 -2.19 2.45
N ILE A 98 0.03 -1.69 2.63
CA ILE A 98 0.35 -0.76 3.73
C ILE A 98 -0.49 0.52 3.66
N PRO A 99 -0.56 1.25 2.53
CA PRO A 99 -1.43 2.43 2.45
C PRO A 99 -2.88 2.13 2.81
N THR A 100 -3.40 0.98 2.37
CA THR A 100 -4.77 0.55 2.68
C THR A 100 -4.98 0.35 4.18
N VAL A 101 -4.04 -0.32 4.86
CA VAL A 101 -4.07 -0.49 6.31
C VAL A 101 -3.96 0.86 7.03
N LEU A 102 -3.06 1.74 6.59
CA LEU A 102 -2.88 3.06 7.20
C LEU A 102 -4.14 3.93 7.09
N VAL A 103 -4.79 3.94 5.92
CA VAL A 103 -6.07 4.66 5.73
C VAL A 103 -7.14 4.07 6.63
N THR A 104 -7.28 2.74 6.65
CA THR A 104 -8.32 2.05 7.45
C THR A 104 -8.12 2.29 8.95
N ALA A 105 -6.87 2.15 9.43
CA ALA A 105 -6.53 2.42 10.81
C ALA A 105 -6.74 3.90 11.17
N GLY A 106 -6.39 4.83 10.29
CA GLY A 106 -6.63 6.27 10.49
C GLY A 106 -8.12 6.59 10.66
N ILE A 107 -8.98 6.01 9.81
CA ILE A 107 -10.44 6.17 9.93
C ILE A 107 -10.93 5.61 11.28
N ALA A 108 -10.51 4.39 11.64
CA ALA A 108 -10.94 3.71 12.85
C ALA A 108 -10.45 4.40 14.14
N GLY A 109 -9.24 4.95 14.12
CA GLY A 109 -8.64 5.65 15.25
C GLY A 109 -9.07 7.12 15.39
N GLY A 110 -9.94 7.63 14.50
CA GLY A 110 -10.38 9.04 14.52
C GLY A 110 -9.28 10.04 14.17
N LEU A 111 -8.05 9.59 13.93
CA LEU A 111 -6.93 10.44 13.58
C LEU A 111 -7.21 11.08 12.20
N GLY A 112 -7.09 12.41 12.11
CA GLY A 112 -7.03 13.16 10.83
C GLY A 112 -5.88 12.74 9.89
N VAL A 113 -5.12 11.73 10.32
CA VAL A 113 -4.11 10.91 9.65
C VAL A 113 -4.61 10.16 8.39
N ALA A 114 -5.88 10.28 8.02
CA ALA A 114 -6.33 10.01 6.64
C ALA A 114 -5.44 10.69 5.58
N SER A 115 -4.77 11.80 5.95
CA SER A 115 -3.73 12.50 5.17
C SER A 115 -2.39 11.75 5.01
N LEU A 116 -1.99 10.85 5.93
CA LEU A 116 -0.76 10.05 5.80
C LEU A 116 -0.89 8.88 4.82
N GLY A 117 -2.09 8.30 4.68
CA GLY A 117 -2.36 7.25 3.70
C GLY A 117 -2.16 7.72 2.26
N GLY A 118 -2.51 8.99 1.99
CA GLY A 118 -2.22 9.66 0.72
C GLY A 118 -0.71 9.82 0.48
N ALA A 119 0.05 10.23 1.50
CA ALA A 119 1.50 10.39 1.39
C ALA A 119 2.22 9.06 1.06
N VAL A 120 1.91 7.97 1.76
CA VAL A 120 2.58 6.67 1.51
C VAL A 120 2.17 6.06 0.16
N GLY A 121 0.90 6.20 -0.24
CA GLY A 121 0.43 5.77 -1.57
C GLY A 121 1.14 6.52 -2.71
N ILE A 122 1.43 7.81 -2.53
CA ILE A 122 2.17 8.64 -3.48
C ILE A 122 3.65 8.21 -3.59
N PHE A 123 4.28 7.74 -2.51
CA PHE A 123 5.69 7.35 -2.54
C PHE A 123 5.95 5.89 -2.93
N VAL A 124 5.07 4.95 -2.57
CA VAL A 124 5.33 3.51 -2.76
C VAL A 124 4.68 2.94 -4.03
N ALA A 125 3.51 3.42 -4.45
CA ALA A 125 2.86 2.88 -5.65
C ALA A 125 3.64 3.13 -6.96
N PRO A 126 4.29 4.29 -7.20
CA PRO A 126 5.07 4.52 -8.42
C PRO A 126 6.40 3.74 -8.45
N THR A 127 7.02 3.50 -7.29
CA THR A 127 8.32 2.82 -7.18
C THR A 127 8.22 1.31 -7.32
N VAL A 128 7.00 0.77 -7.29
CA VAL A 128 6.72 -0.66 -7.40
C VAL A 128 6.17 -1.05 -8.78
N VAL A 129 5.48 -0.13 -9.45
CA VAL A 129 4.88 -0.41 -10.76
C VAL A 129 5.80 0.06 -11.89
N GLY A 130 6.12 -0.84 -12.83
CA GLY A 130 6.82 -0.51 -14.07
C GLY A 130 5.99 0.41 -14.96
N ALA A 131 6.60 1.00 -16.01
CA ALA A 131 5.86 1.76 -17.03
C ALA A 131 4.73 0.94 -17.68
N ARG A 132 4.84 -0.40 -17.66
CA ARG A 132 3.79 -1.35 -18.05
C ARG A 132 3.44 -2.25 -16.85
N PRO A 133 2.28 -2.04 -16.18
CA PRO A 133 1.86 -2.89 -15.07
C PRO A 133 1.49 -4.30 -15.56
N LEU A 134 1.85 -5.31 -14.77
CA LEU A 134 1.43 -6.70 -15.01
C LEU A 134 -0.02 -6.91 -14.55
N ARG A 135 -0.67 -7.99 -15.01
CA ARG A 135 -2.01 -8.37 -14.52
C ARG A 135 -2.07 -8.45 -12.99
N PHE A 136 -1.01 -8.97 -12.37
CA PHE A 136 -0.90 -9.04 -10.91
C PHE A 136 -0.95 -7.65 -10.25
N ASP A 137 -0.19 -6.69 -10.78
CA ASP A 137 -0.13 -5.32 -10.26
C ASP A 137 -1.50 -4.64 -10.36
N VAL A 138 -2.18 -4.85 -11.50
CA VAL A 138 -3.52 -4.32 -11.75
C VAL A 138 -4.53 -4.95 -10.79
N LEU A 139 -4.51 -6.28 -10.61
CA LEU A 139 -5.40 -6.97 -9.68
C LEU A 139 -5.18 -6.52 -8.23
N ALA A 140 -3.92 -6.35 -7.81
CA ALA A 140 -3.60 -5.85 -6.47
C ALA A 140 -4.17 -4.43 -6.28
N ARG A 141 -3.98 -3.54 -7.25
CA ARG A 141 -4.54 -2.18 -7.20
C ARG A 141 -6.06 -2.17 -7.17
N MET A 142 -6.72 -2.98 -8.02
CA MET A 142 -8.18 -3.13 -8.04
C MET A 142 -8.71 -3.62 -6.69
N THR A 143 -8.07 -4.65 -6.14
CA THR A 143 -8.48 -5.23 -4.85
C THR A 143 -8.41 -4.18 -3.76
N MET A 144 -7.32 -3.41 -3.69
CA MET A 144 -7.18 -2.36 -2.68
C MET A 144 -8.13 -1.18 -2.90
N ALA A 145 -8.37 -0.78 -4.14
CA ALA A 145 -9.38 0.24 -4.46
C ALA A 145 -10.78 -0.20 -4.01
N ALA A 146 -11.14 -1.48 -4.23
CA ALA A 146 -12.40 -2.04 -3.79
C ALA A 146 -12.50 -2.05 -2.25
N VAL A 147 -11.46 -2.52 -1.55
CA VAL A 147 -11.40 -2.52 -0.07
C VAL A 147 -11.58 -1.09 0.47
N LEU A 148 -10.84 -0.11 -0.06
CA LEU A 148 -10.96 1.28 0.37
C LEU A 148 -12.35 1.85 0.10
N SER A 149 -12.94 1.54 -1.05
CA SER A 149 -14.32 1.96 -1.37
C SER A 149 -15.32 1.44 -0.33
N VAL A 150 -15.21 0.17 0.05
CA VAL A 150 -16.06 -0.45 1.08
C VAL A 150 -15.83 0.21 2.43
N VAL A 151 -14.58 0.46 2.82
CA VAL A 151 -14.25 1.11 4.10
C VAL A 151 -14.80 2.54 4.17
N PHE A 152 -14.61 3.34 3.11
CA PHE A 152 -15.14 4.71 3.04
C PHE A 152 -16.66 4.72 3.08
N LEU A 153 -17.31 3.83 2.32
CA LEU A 153 -18.77 3.71 2.31
C LEU A 153 -19.30 3.30 3.69
N ALA A 154 -18.69 2.30 4.32
CA ALA A 154 -19.09 1.84 5.65
C ALA A 154 -18.96 2.97 6.70
N ALA A 155 -17.83 3.67 6.73
CA ALA A 155 -17.63 4.80 7.63
C ALA A 155 -18.67 5.92 7.41
N ALA A 156 -18.95 6.26 6.15
CA ALA A 156 -19.97 7.24 5.82
C ALA A 156 -21.38 6.79 6.25
N LEU A 157 -21.75 5.54 5.96
CA LEU A 157 -23.04 4.98 6.37
C LEU A 157 -23.18 4.97 7.90
N ILE A 158 -22.14 4.59 8.64
CA ILE A 158 -22.14 4.63 10.11
C ILE A 158 -22.37 6.08 10.60
N ALA A 159 -21.68 7.04 10.00
CA ALA A 159 -21.83 8.46 10.35
C ALA A 159 -23.24 9.00 10.07
N PHE A 160 -23.88 8.59 8.98
CA PHE A 160 -25.23 9.05 8.66
C PHE A 160 -26.32 8.33 9.46
N PHE A 161 -26.20 7.01 9.63
CA PHE A 161 -27.32 6.17 10.04
C PHE A 161 -27.20 5.54 11.43
N VAL A 162 -26.04 5.60 12.10
CA VAL A 162 -25.86 5.03 13.43
C VAL A 162 -25.70 6.15 14.46
N PRO A 163 -26.76 6.49 15.22
CA PRO A 163 -26.70 7.54 16.23
C PRO A 163 -25.64 7.23 17.29
N GLY A 164 -24.82 8.22 17.62
CA GLY A 164 -23.80 8.11 18.68
C GLY A 164 -22.53 7.32 18.33
N ALA A 165 -22.52 6.52 17.26
CA ALA A 165 -21.36 5.68 16.92
C ALA A 165 -20.14 6.47 16.42
N ALA A 166 -20.36 7.58 15.73
CA ALA A 166 -19.28 8.36 15.13
C ALA A 166 -18.76 9.50 16.02
N GLY A 167 -19.42 9.79 17.16
CA GLY A 167 -19.02 10.84 18.11
C GLY A 167 -18.59 12.15 17.41
N ASP A 168 -17.42 12.65 17.82
CA ASP A 168 -16.78 13.86 17.27
C ASP A 168 -16.30 13.71 15.81
N PHE A 169 -16.18 12.47 15.31
CA PHE A 169 -15.69 12.16 13.97
C PHE A 169 -16.78 12.07 12.91
N ARG A 170 -18.05 12.26 13.29
CA ARG A 170 -19.21 12.12 12.40
C ARG A 170 -19.10 12.93 11.12
N GLY A 171 -18.66 14.19 11.20
CA GLY A 171 -18.47 15.05 10.04
C GLY A 171 -17.39 14.53 9.09
N MET A 172 -16.24 14.12 9.62
CA MET A 172 -15.14 13.54 8.85
C MET A 172 -15.57 12.24 8.17
N TRP A 173 -16.18 11.31 8.92
CA TRP A 173 -16.61 10.02 8.39
C TRP A 173 -17.70 10.18 7.32
N GLY A 174 -18.67 11.08 7.51
CA GLY A 174 -19.67 11.40 6.50
C GLY A 174 -19.06 11.94 5.21
N ALA A 175 -18.04 12.80 5.31
CA ALA A 175 -17.33 13.35 4.15
C ALA A 175 -16.57 12.29 3.32
N LEU A 176 -16.25 11.13 3.91
CA LEU A 176 -15.56 10.05 3.19
C LEU A 176 -16.36 9.49 2.01
N ILE A 177 -17.68 9.72 1.97
CA ILE A 177 -18.54 9.32 0.85
C ILE A 177 -18.04 9.88 -0.49
N VAL A 178 -17.36 11.03 -0.49
CA VAL A 178 -16.79 11.67 -1.69
C VAL A 178 -15.66 10.84 -2.31
N PHE A 179 -14.95 10.02 -1.52
CA PHE A 179 -13.88 9.16 -2.03
C PHE A 179 -14.38 7.84 -2.62
N VAL A 180 -15.63 7.43 -2.34
CA VAL A 180 -16.25 6.24 -2.94
C VAL A 180 -16.25 6.30 -4.47
N PRO A 181 -16.76 7.35 -5.15
CA PRO A 181 -16.73 7.42 -6.61
C PRO A 181 -15.31 7.43 -7.17
N VAL A 182 -14.34 8.06 -6.48
CA VAL A 182 -12.92 8.05 -6.91
C VAL A 182 -12.37 6.62 -6.92
N ALA A 183 -12.61 5.85 -5.85
CA ALA A 183 -12.19 4.46 -5.76
C ALA A 183 -12.87 3.57 -6.81
N VAL A 184 -14.16 3.79 -7.08
CA VAL A 184 -14.91 3.08 -8.14
C VAL A 184 -14.35 3.40 -9.52
N VAL A 185 -14.07 4.68 -9.82
CA VAL A 185 -13.46 5.08 -11.10
C VAL A 185 -12.08 4.44 -11.26
N ALA A 186 -11.24 4.45 -10.23
CA ALA A 186 -9.95 3.77 -10.26
C ALA A 186 -10.10 2.27 -10.55
N PHE A 187 -11.04 1.59 -9.88
CA PHE A 187 -11.35 0.18 -10.12
C PHE A 187 -11.78 -0.08 -11.57
N VAL A 188 -12.67 0.73 -12.12
CA VAL A 188 -13.15 0.60 -13.52
C VAL A 188 -12.02 0.83 -14.52
N LEU A 189 -11.17 1.83 -14.29
CA LEU A 189 -10.00 2.10 -15.14
C LEU A 189 -9.03 0.92 -15.12
N ASP A 190 -8.79 0.34 -13.94
CA ASP A 190 -7.93 -0.84 -13.82
C ASP A 190 -8.58 -2.10 -14.41
N LEU A 191 -9.90 -2.27 -14.35
CA LEU A 191 -10.59 -3.38 -15.04
C LEU A 191 -10.35 -3.34 -16.55
N ARG A 192 -10.32 -2.14 -17.15
CA ARG A 192 -9.98 -1.96 -18.57
C ARG A 192 -8.52 -2.32 -18.84
N ARG A 193 -7.60 -1.89 -17.96
CA ARG A 193 -6.17 -2.22 -18.04
C ARG A 193 -5.90 -3.71 -17.87
N LEU A 194 -6.68 -4.40 -17.05
CA LEU A 194 -6.53 -5.84 -16.81
C LEU A 194 -6.69 -6.66 -18.10
N ARG A 195 -7.58 -6.23 -18.99
CA ARG A 195 -7.83 -6.89 -20.28
C ARG A 195 -6.65 -6.81 -21.24
N THR A 196 -5.85 -5.74 -21.13
CA THR A 196 -4.69 -5.49 -22.00
C THR A 196 -3.35 -5.78 -21.30
N ALA A 197 -3.36 -6.01 -19.99
CA ALA A 197 -2.14 -6.26 -19.23
C ALA A 197 -1.54 -7.64 -19.55
N PRO A 198 -0.20 -7.73 -19.67
CA PRO A 198 0.49 -9.00 -19.86
C PRO A 198 0.41 -9.87 -18.60
N ALA A 199 0.39 -11.19 -18.79
CA ALA A 199 0.28 -12.16 -17.69
C ALA A 199 1.57 -12.26 -16.86
N ARG A 200 2.74 -12.07 -17.49
CA ARG A 200 4.09 -12.00 -16.90
C ARG A 200 4.99 -11.13 -17.77
#